data_AF-A0AA50HTK8-F1
#
_entry.id   AF-A0AA50HTK8-F1
#
_cell.length_a   1.000
_cell.length_b   1.000
_cell.length_c   1.000
_cell.angle_alpha   90.00
_cell.angle_beta   90.00
_cell.angle_gamma   90.00
#
_symmetry.space_group_name_H-M   'P 1'
#
loop_
_entity.id
_entity.type
_entity.pdbx_description
1 polymer ?
#
loop_
_entity_poly.entity_id
_entity_poly.type
_entity_poly.pdbx_seq_one_letter_code
_entity_poly.pdbx_strand_id
1 'polypeptide(L)' 'MDEPLSNLDQGLKEELLTYLQDYLNVTQACTLYVTHDLAEAQFLTSDIQLLQDGQLVPHSGL' A
#
# COMPACT_ATOMS: atom_id res chain seq x y z
N MET A 1 4.18 8.01 -0.49
CA MET A 1 4.98 7.37 0.55
C MET A 1 5.74 6.25 -0.12
N ASP A 2 7.05 6.19 0.07
CA ASP A 2 7.92 5.19 -0.56
C ASP A 2 8.37 4.18 0.48
N GLU A 3 7.82 2.97 0.39
CA GLU A 3 8.07 1.83 1.27
C GLU A 3 8.14 2.15 2.78
N PRO A 4 7.16 2.90 3.34
CA PRO A 4 7.31 3.57 4.64
C PRO A 4 7.36 2.63 5.85
N LEU A 5 6.95 1.37 5.70
CA LEU A 5 6.86 0.38 6.79
C LEU A 5 7.91 -0.74 6.70
N SER A 6 8.86 -0.65 5.76
CA SER A 6 9.87 -1.69 5.47
C SER A 6 10.77 -2.06 6.65
N ASN A 7 11.08 -1.10 7.53
CA ASN A 7 12.02 -1.27 8.64
C ASN A 7 11.37 -1.64 9.97
N LEU A 8 10.07 -1.95 9.98
CA LEU A 8 9.31 -2.25 11.19
C LEU A 8 9.23 -3.76 11.42
N ASP A 9 9.12 -4.14 12.69
CA ASP A 9 8.71 -5.49 13.02
C ASP A 9 7.26 -5.75 12.58
N GLN A 10 6.93 -7.03 12.40
CA GLN A 10 5.65 -7.44 11.82
C GLN A 10 4.44 -6.94 12.64
N GLY A 11 4.52 -6.93 13.97
CA GLY A 11 3.41 -6.51 14.83
C GLY A 11 3.14 -5.02 14.72
N LEU A 12 4.20 -4.21 14.79
CA LEU A 12 4.07 -2.75 14.64
C LEU A 12 3.64 -2.35 13.21
N LYS A 13 4.07 -3.10 12.19
CA LYS A 13 3.61 -2.89 10.81
C LYS A 13 2.09 -3.06 10.69
N GLU A 14 1.52 -4.13 11.25
CA GLU A 14 0.08 -4.40 11.20
C GLU A 14 -0.74 -3.33 11.92
N GLU A 15 -0.27 -2.87 13.08
CA GLU A 15 -0.90 -1.76 13.83
C GLU A 15 -0.91 -0.47 13.00
N LEU A 16 0.23 -0.11 12.40
CA LEU A 16 0.34 1.12 11.61
C LEU A 16 -0.42 1.04 10.29
N LEU A 17 -0.49 -0.13 9.64
CA LEU A 17 -1.33 -0.31 8.44
C LEU A 17 -2.79 -0.03 8.76
N THR A 18 -3.30 -0.55 9.88
CA THR A 18 -4.67 -0.32 10.35
C THR A 18 -4.91 1.17 10.60
N TYR A 19 -4.00 1.81 11.33
CA TYR A 19 -4.08 3.25 11.60
C TYR A 19 -4.05 4.09 10.30
N LEU A 20 -3.17 3.76 9.36
CA LEU A 20 -3.06 4.47 8.08
C LEU A 20 -4.33 4.31 7.25
N GLN A 21 -4.90 3.09 7.18
CA GLN A 21 -6.15 2.85 6.48
C GLN A 21 -7.28 3.74 7.03
N ASP A 22 -7.46 3.74 8.36
CA ASP A 22 -8.46 4.57 9.03
C ASP A 22 -8.24 6.06 8.77
N TYR A 23 -6.98 6.51 8.86
CA TYR A 23 -6.63 7.91 8.60
C TYR A 23 -6.93 8.33 7.16
N LEU A 24 -6.56 7.51 6.17
CA LEU A 24 -6.83 7.78 4.76
C LEU A 24 -8.32 7.79 4.46
N ASN A 25 -9.08 6.88 5.06
CA ASN A 25 -10.54 6.83 4.96
C ASN A 25 -11.22 8.08 5.53
N VAL A 26 -10.75 8.61 6.65
CA VAL A 26 -11.33 9.82 7.26
C VAL A 26 -10.93 11.08 6.51
N THR A 27 -9.66 11.20 6.12
CA THR A 27 -9.12 12.43 5.53
C THR A 27 -9.41 12.57 4.04
N GLN A 28 -9.67 11.45 3.34
CA GLN A 28 -9.81 11.42 1.89
C GLN A 28 -8.59 12.06 1.18
N ALA A 29 -7.41 11.97 1.81
CA ALA A 29 -6.20 12.55 1.28
C ALA A 29 -5.77 11.81 0.01
N CYS A 30 -5.49 12.54 -1.06
CA CYS A 30 -4.89 11.97 -2.26
C CYS A 30 -3.50 11.43 -1.90
N THR A 31 -3.36 10.10 -1.91
CA THR A 31 -2.18 9.41 -1.41
C THR A 31 -1.69 8.38 -2.42
N LEU A 32 -0.41 8.45 -2.75
CA LEU A 32 0.31 7.42 -3.49
C LEU A 32 1.16 6.62 -2.50
N TYR A 33 0.87 5.33 -2.36
CA TYR A 33 1.63 4.41 -1.50
C TYR A 33 2.39 3.42 -2.40
N VAL A 34 3.71 3.32 -2.21
CA VAL A 34 4.58 2.43 -2.97
C VAL A 34 5.11 1.37 -2.01
N THR A 35 4.99 0.10 -2.40
CA THR A 35 5.47 -1.05 -1.64
C THR A 35 5.75 -2.21 -2.60
N HIS A 36 6.65 -3.10 -2.19
CA HIS A 36 6.87 -4.37 -2.88
C HIS A 36 5.95 -5.48 -2.35
N ASP A 37 5.19 -5.22 -1.27
CA ASP A 37 4.27 -6.17 -0.65
C ASP A 37 2.82 -5.93 -1.12
N LEU A 38 2.29 -6.90 -1.87
CA LEU A 38 0.92 -6.82 -2.39
C LEU A 38 -0.13 -6.86 -1.27
N ALA A 39 0.13 -7.53 -0.15
CA ALA A 39 -0.80 -7.62 0.96
C ALA A 39 -1.00 -6.26 1.64
N GLU A 40 0.07 -5.47 1.79
CA GLU A 40 -0.01 -4.09 2.29
C GLU A 40 -0.87 -3.22 1.35
N ALA A 41 -0.61 -3.30 0.04
CA ALA A 41 -1.34 -2.51 -0.94
C ALA A 41 -2.85 -2.85 -0.93
N GLN A 42 -3.19 -4.15 -0.92
CA GLN A 42 -4.57 -4.65 -0.83
C GLN A 42 -5.24 -4.31 0.49
N PHE A 43 -4.48 -4.22 1.57
CA PHE A 43 -5.01 -3.76 2.85
C PHE A 43 -5.41 -2.28 2.79
N LEU A 44 -4.59 -1.42 2.19
CA LEU A 44 -4.84 0.02 2.17
C LEU A 44 -5.89 0.45 1.13
N THR A 45 -5.97 -0.20 -0.03
CA THR A 45 -6.86 0.21 -1.12
C THR A 45 -7.19 -0.92 -2.09
N SER A 46 -8.27 -0.73 -2.86
CA SER A 46 -8.61 -1.57 -4.01
C SER A 46 -8.09 -1.03 -5.34
N ASP A 47 -7.63 0.23 -5.38
CA ASP A 47 -7.02 0.84 -6.57
C ASP A 47 -5.50 0.63 -6.52
N ILE A 48 -5.04 -0.40 -7.23
CA ILE A 48 -3.64 -0.84 -7.24
C ILE A 48 -3.13 -0.88 -8.67
N GLN A 49 -1.95 -0.29 -8.90
CA GLN A 49 -1.23 -0.36 -10.16
C GLN A 49 0.07 -1.14 -9.97
N LEU A 50 0.35 -2.08 -10.87
CA LEU A 50 1.60 -2.84 -10.86
C LEU A 50 2.64 -2.13 -11.72
N LEU A 51 3.87 -2.03 -11.23
CA LEU A 51 5.01 -1.49 -11.99
C LEU A 51 6.01 -2.62 -12.25
N GLN A 52 6.31 -2.88 -13.52
CA GLN A 52 7.29 -3.86 -13.94
C GLN A 52 8.16 -3.27 -15.05
N ASP A 53 9.49 -3.38 -14.92
CA ASP A 53 10.47 -2.87 -15.90
C ASP A 53 10.21 -1.40 -16.31
N GLY A 54 9.80 -0.57 -15.34
CA GLY A 54 9.48 0.85 -15.54
C GLY A 54 8.16 1.12 -16.26
N GLN A 55 7.32 0.11 -16.46
CA GLN A 55 6.02 0.23 -17.12
C GLN A 55 4.89 -0.21 -16.20
N LEU A 56 3.76 0.50 -16.27
CA LEU A 56 2.55 0.07 -15.57
C LEU A 56 1.94 -1.12 -16.32
N VAL A 57 1.71 -2.22 -15.60
CA VAL A 57 1.15 -3.45 -16.15
C VAL A 57 -0.23 -3.73 -15.54
N PRO A 58 -1.16 -4.35 -16.30
CA PRO A 58 -2.48 -4.67 -15.79
C PRO A 58 -2.43 -5.63 -14.60
N HIS A 59 -3.25 -5.38 -13.58
CA HIS A 59 -3.42 -6.29 -12.44
C HIS A 59 -4.28 -7.53 -12.77
N SER A 60 -4.90 -7.57 -13.95
CA SER A 60 -5.81 -8.64 -14.40
C SER A 60 -5.04 -9.81 -15.03
N GLY A 61 -4.49 -10.70 -14.20
CA GLY A 61 -3.67 -11.82 -14.68
C GLY A 61 -3.43 -12.98 -13.70
N LEU A 62 -4.30 -13.16 -12.68
CA LEU A 62 -4.34 -14.36 -11.83
C LEU A 62 -5.75 -14.94 -11.81
#